data_AF-A0A239JHN1-F1
#
_entry.id   AF-A0A239JHN1-F1
#
_cell.length_a   1.000
_cell.length_b   1.000
_cell.length_c   1.000
_cell.angle_alpha   90.00
_cell.angle_beta   90.00
_cell.angle_gamma   90.00
#
_symmetry.space_group_name_H-M   'P 1'
#
loop_
_entity.id
_entity.type
_entity.pdbx_description
1 polymer ?
#
loop_
_entity_poly.entity_id
_entity_poly.type
_entity_poly.pdbx_seq_one_letter_code
_entity_poly.pdbx_strand_id
1 'polypeptide(L)'
;MRIENYNTFSQSRQLSSSRKIGNVPLPDYSDFHFNSKKSPAMSDEKYREAIIEQAKKDQSAGKFQSESAGFRSLVKSYVSAVSPDRKNIITEGLTAIFKNKNPQPKTLNLIDYLFGNVKYCKEATDVSYAEFYDSNGEMVASYSNGRWISYGTKAENARETELWGIYNEAWNNAAKAS
;
A
#
# COMPACT_ATOMS: atom_id res chain seq x y z
N MET A 1 12.76 -8.04 0.21
CA MET A 1 11.80 -9.11 0.55
C MET A 1 11.08 -8.67 1.80
N ARG A 2 9.80 -8.29 1.76
CA ARG A 2 8.99 -8.17 2.98
C ARG A 2 9.23 -9.47 3.74
N ILE A 3 9.97 -9.41 4.85
CA ILE A 3 10.07 -10.57 5.72
C ILE A 3 8.64 -10.79 6.14
N GLU A 4 8.07 -11.85 5.58
CA GLU A 4 6.77 -12.35 5.94
C GLU A 4 6.86 -12.64 7.43
N ASN A 5 6.43 -11.66 8.23
CA ASN A 5 5.92 -11.96 9.54
C ASN A 5 4.70 -12.85 9.27
N TYR A 6 4.92 -14.16 9.38
CA TYR A 6 3.91 -15.23 9.39
C TYR A 6 2.97 -15.13 10.62
N ASN A 7 2.59 -13.92 10.98
CA ASN A 7 1.37 -13.60 11.68
C ASN A 7 0.43 -12.92 10.69
N THR A 8 0.12 -13.60 9.58
CA THR A 8 -1.01 -13.26 8.71
C THR A 8 -2.32 -13.68 9.37
N PHE A 9 -2.57 -13.22 10.60
CA PHE A 9 -3.88 -12.60 10.78
C PHE A 9 -3.79 -11.37 9.90
N SER A 10 -4.47 -11.41 8.74
CA SER A 10 -4.87 -10.19 8.06
C SER A 10 -5.29 -9.21 9.15
N GLN A 11 -4.45 -8.21 9.48
CA GLN A 11 -4.86 -7.23 10.46
C GLN A 11 -6.06 -6.57 9.80
N SER A 12 -7.26 -6.92 10.27
CA SER A 12 -8.52 -6.36 9.81
C SER A 12 -8.61 -4.94 10.37
N ARG A 13 -7.64 -4.10 10.04
CA ARG A 13 -7.72 -2.66 10.25
C ARG A 13 -8.75 -2.18 9.25
N GLN A 14 -9.74 -1.45 9.73
CA GLN A 14 -10.61 -0.69 8.86
C GLN A 14 -9.77 0.39 8.20
N LEU A 15 -9.22 0.08 7.02
CA LEU A 15 -8.52 1.04 6.16
C LEU A 15 -9.53 1.99 5.50
N SER A 16 -10.62 2.38 6.17
CA SER A 16 -11.74 3.12 5.58
C SER A 16 -11.94 4.48 6.26
N SER A 17 -12.10 5.52 5.45
CA SER A 17 -12.45 6.89 5.86
C SER A 17 -13.98 7.09 5.93
N SER A 18 -14.41 8.22 6.50
CA SER A 18 -15.83 8.61 6.56
C SER A 18 -16.43 9.00 5.20
N ARG A 19 -15.61 9.21 4.17
CA ARG A 19 -16.05 9.51 2.80
C ARG A 19 -16.41 8.22 2.08
N LYS A 20 -17.39 8.26 1.18
CA LYS A 20 -17.86 7.11 0.41
C LYS A 20 -18.19 7.48 -1.05
N ILE A 21 -18.13 6.50 -1.93
CA ILE A 21 -18.70 6.56 -3.28
C ILE A 21 -19.75 5.47 -3.37
N GLY A 22 -21.01 5.85 -3.60
CA GLY A 22 -22.15 4.94 -3.46
C GLY A 22 -22.21 4.32 -2.05
N ASN A 23 -22.23 3.00 -1.97
CA ASN A 23 -22.20 2.25 -0.71
C ASN A 23 -20.78 1.91 -0.21
N VAL A 24 -19.73 2.23 -0.98
CA VAL A 24 -18.35 1.84 -0.65
C VAL A 24 -17.65 2.97 0.11
N PRO A 25 -17.21 2.75 1.37
CA PRO A 25 -16.37 3.72 2.07
C PRO A 25 -14.99 3.80 1.41
N LEU A 26 -14.43 4.99 1.27
CA LEU A 26 -13.13 5.20 0.63
C LEU A 26 -11.98 4.82 1.57
N PRO A 27 -10.83 4.36 1.06
CA PRO A 27 -9.69 4.05 1.90
C PRO A 27 -9.18 5.23 2.75
N ASP A 28 -8.57 4.93 3.90
CA ASP A 28 -7.70 5.88 4.60
C ASP A 28 -6.32 5.90 3.95
N TYR A 29 -6.12 6.86 3.03
CA TYR A 29 -4.85 7.07 2.33
C TYR A 29 -3.72 7.61 3.23
N SER A 30 -4.01 7.96 4.48
CA SER A 30 -2.99 8.33 5.46
C SER A 30 -2.40 7.11 6.19
N ASP A 31 -3.09 5.97 6.18
CA ASP A 31 -2.63 4.73 6.80
C ASP A 31 -1.29 4.28 6.22
N PHE A 32 -0.38 3.83 7.09
CA PHE A 32 0.97 3.42 6.70
C PHE A 32 0.97 2.30 5.64
N HIS A 33 0.04 1.36 5.72
CA HIS A 33 -0.07 0.20 4.83
C HIS A 33 -0.86 0.49 3.54
N PHE A 34 -1.48 1.66 3.43
CA PHE A 34 -2.17 2.12 2.23
C PHE A 34 -1.40 3.28 1.59
N ASN A 35 -0.33 2.96 0.85
CA ASN A 35 0.44 3.97 0.12
C ASN A 35 -0.35 4.48 -1.10
N SER A 36 -0.23 5.77 -1.39
CA SER A 36 -0.68 6.36 -2.64
C SER A 36 0.38 7.34 -3.09
N LYS A 37 0.49 7.54 -4.41
CA LYS A 37 1.47 8.44 -5.00
C LYS A 37 1.52 9.78 -4.28
N LYS A 38 2.72 10.20 -3.91
CA LYS A 38 3.03 11.54 -3.41
C LYS A 38 4.24 12.07 -4.16
N SER A 39 4.31 13.39 -4.31
CA SER A 39 5.55 14.01 -4.77
C SER A 39 6.69 13.62 -3.82
N PRO A 40 7.88 13.26 -4.33
CA PRO A 40 9.03 12.98 -3.49
C PRO A 40 9.30 14.17 -2.57
N ALA A 41 9.54 13.91 -1.29
CA ALA A 41 9.86 14.97 -0.32
C ALA A 41 11.28 15.51 -0.53
N MET A 42 12.15 14.72 -1.17
CA MET A 42 13.54 15.05 -1.48
C MET A 42 14.03 14.22 -2.67
N SER A 43 15.25 14.48 -3.15
CA SER A 43 15.89 13.66 -4.18
C SER A 43 16.31 12.30 -3.63
N ASP A 44 16.56 11.33 -4.52
CA ASP A 44 17.01 9.98 -4.12
C ASP A 44 18.32 10.01 -3.34
N GLU A 45 19.26 10.86 -3.72
CA GLU A 45 20.51 11.06 -2.97
C GLU A 45 20.24 11.56 -1.55
N LYS A 46 19.34 12.53 -1.40
CA LYS A 46 18.94 13.05 -0.08
C LYS A 46 18.18 12.02 0.75
N TYR A 47 17.38 11.17 0.13
CA TYR A 47 16.78 10.04 0.83
C TYR A 47 17.85 9.07 1.34
N ARG A 48 18.85 8.72 0.51
CA ARG A 48 19.96 7.85 0.90
C ARG A 48 20.70 8.41 2.11
N GLU A 49 21.08 9.69 2.07
CA GLU A 49 21.69 10.39 3.21
C GLU A 49 20.81 10.29 4.47
N ALA A 50 19.52 10.65 4.35
CA ALA A 50 18.58 10.63 5.48
C ALA A 50 18.38 9.23 6.08
N ILE A 51 18.35 8.18 5.24
CA ILE A 51 18.25 6.79 5.69
C ILE A 51 19.49 6.40 6.50
N ILE A 52 20.69 6.77 6.03
CA ILE A 52 21.95 6.50 6.74
C ILE A 52 22.00 7.24 8.08
N GLU A 53 21.66 8.52 8.10
CA GLU A 53 21.64 9.33 9.33
C GLU A 53 20.64 8.78 10.34
N GLN A 54 19.44 8.41 9.87
CA GLN A 54 18.41 7.85 10.73
C GLN A 54 18.84 6.49 11.30
N ALA A 55 19.51 5.64 10.53
CA ALA A 55 20.05 4.36 11.01
C ALA A 55 21.09 4.55 12.13
N LYS A 56 22.01 5.49 11.97
CA LYS A 56 23.03 5.81 13.00
C LYS A 56 22.37 6.32 14.29
N LYS A 57 21.43 7.26 14.16
CA LYS A 57 20.66 7.80 15.28
C LYS A 57 19.88 6.70 16.00
N ASP A 58 19.21 5.85 15.24
CA ASP A 58 18.43 4.75 15.79
C ASP A 58 19.31 3.71 16.49
N GLN A 59 20.51 3.43 15.95
CA GLN A 59 21.46 2.50 16.55
C GLN A 59 21.91 3.00 17.93
N SER A 60 22.27 4.28 18.04
CA SER A 60 22.66 4.89 19.33
C SER A 60 21.53 4.86 20.35
N ALA A 61 20.28 4.83 19.88
CA ALA A 61 19.07 4.78 20.71
C ALA A 61 18.56 3.35 20.95
N GLY A 62 19.18 2.33 20.36
CA GLY A 62 18.74 0.94 20.43
C GLY A 62 17.38 0.65 19.80
N LYS A 63 16.90 1.48 18.86
CA LYS A 63 15.55 1.38 18.25
C LYS A 63 15.61 0.89 16.81
N PHE A 64 15.55 -0.42 16.59
CA PHE A 64 15.76 -0.97 15.25
C PHE A 64 14.50 -0.86 14.36
N GLN A 65 14.67 -0.37 13.13
CA GLN A 65 13.67 -0.39 12.06
C GLN A 65 12.25 0.03 12.51
N SER A 66 11.30 -0.91 12.57
CA SER A 66 9.89 -0.64 12.86
C SER A 66 9.65 -0.04 14.24
N GLU A 67 10.62 -0.09 15.14
CA GLU A 67 10.56 0.60 16.44
C GLU A 67 10.78 2.12 16.30
N SER A 68 11.55 2.54 15.29
CA SER A 68 11.85 3.94 15.03
C SER A 68 10.73 4.64 14.23
N ALA A 69 10.20 5.72 14.81
CA ALA A 69 9.25 6.59 14.11
C ALA A 69 9.89 7.29 12.89
N GLY A 70 11.19 7.61 12.98
CA GLY A 70 11.94 8.21 11.88
C GLY A 70 12.07 7.25 10.71
N PHE A 71 12.46 6.00 10.97
CA PHE A 71 12.50 4.94 9.96
C PHE A 71 11.14 4.72 9.29
N ARG A 72 10.06 4.56 10.08
CA ARG A 72 8.70 4.40 9.53
C ARG A 72 8.31 5.58 8.65
N SER A 73 8.64 6.80 9.05
CA SER A 73 8.33 8.00 8.26
C SER A 73 9.12 8.05 6.95
N LEU A 74 10.40 7.66 6.96
CA LEU A 74 11.23 7.52 5.76
C LEU A 74 10.69 6.46 4.82
N VAL A 75 10.35 5.26 5.31
CA VAL A 75 9.73 4.21 4.50
C VAL A 75 8.46 4.73 3.83
N LYS A 76 7.56 5.36 4.59
CA LYS A 76 6.31 5.91 4.04
C LYS A 76 6.58 6.93 2.94
N SER A 77 7.48 7.88 3.18
CA SER A 77 7.81 8.95 2.24
C SER A 77 8.48 8.42 0.97
N TYR A 78 9.51 7.59 1.14
CA TYR A 78 10.34 7.08 0.06
C TYR A 78 9.60 6.11 -0.86
N VAL A 79 8.79 5.20 -0.29
CA VAL A 79 7.95 4.29 -1.07
C VAL A 79 6.82 5.04 -1.77
N SER A 80 6.18 6.02 -1.11
CA SER A 80 5.08 6.80 -1.72
C SER A 80 5.50 7.60 -2.97
N ALA A 81 6.79 7.87 -3.14
CA ALA A 81 7.33 8.55 -4.33
C ALA A 81 7.18 7.73 -5.62
N VAL A 82 7.19 6.40 -5.51
CA VAL A 82 7.06 5.46 -6.64
C VAL A 82 5.74 4.70 -6.63
N SER A 83 4.92 4.89 -5.59
CA SER A 83 3.59 4.30 -5.51
C SER A 83 2.70 4.71 -6.69
N PRO A 84 1.79 3.83 -7.15
CA PRO A 84 0.70 4.22 -8.02
C PRO A 84 -0.24 5.20 -7.31
N ASP A 85 -0.94 6.03 -8.09
CA ASP A 85 -1.96 6.93 -7.54
C ASP A 85 -3.23 6.15 -7.21
N ARG A 86 -3.16 5.33 -6.16
CA ARG A 86 -4.27 4.49 -5.70
C ARG A 86 -5.52 5.32 -5.42
N LYS A 87 -5.37 6.55 -4.90
CA LYS A 87 -6.50 7.44 -4.67
C LYS A 87 -7.25 7.74 -5.95
N ASN A 88 -6.54 8.12 -7.02
CA ASN A 88 -7.19 8.38 -8.29
C ASN A 88 -7.77 7.11 -8.92
N ILE A 89 -6.98 6.03 -8.96
CA ILE A 89 -7.39 4.72 -9.50
C ILE A 89 -8.69 4.23 -8.86
N ILE A 90 -8.79 4.27 -7.53
CA ILE A 90 -9.97 3.83 -6.80
C ILE A 90 -11.16 4.75 -7.04
N THR A 91 -10.93 6.07 -7.03
CA THR A 91 -11.99 7.06 -7.25
C THR A 91 -12.60 6.91 -8.64
N GLU A 92 -11.76 6.80 -9.67
CA GLU A 92 -12.20 6.61 -11.06
C GLU A 92 -12.85 5.24 -11.25
N GLY A 93 -12.25 4.17 -10.72
CA GLY A 93 -12.78 2.82 -10.83
C GLY A 93 -14.15 2.67 -10.18
N LEU A 94 -14.34 3.17 -8.95
CA LEU A 94 -15.65 3.19 -8.29
C LEU A 94 -16.64 4.01 -9.11
N THR A 95 -16.24 5.20 -9.58
CA THR A 95 -17.11 6.04 -10.41
C THR A 95 -17.57 5.30 -11.67
N ALA A 96 -16.69 4.56 -12.34
CA ALA A 96 -17.02 3.75 -13.50
C ALA A 96 -17.98 2.60 -13.14
N ILE A 97 -17.74 1.88 -12.04
CA ILE A 97 -18.61 0.81 -11.54
C ILE A 97 -20.04 1.31 -11.27
N PHE A 98 -20.18 2.45 -10.60
CA PHE A 98 -21.50 3.01 -10.30
C PHE A 98 -22.21 3.56 -11.53
N LYS A 99 -21.47 4.11 -12.50
CA LYS A 99 -22.02 4.53 -13.81
C LYS A 99 -22.43 3.34 -14.70
N ASN A 100 -21.81 2.18 -14.52
CA ASN A 100 -22.12 1.00 -15.33
C ASN A 100 -23.54 0.48 -15.03
N LYS A 101 -24.36 0.37 -16.09
CA LYS A 101 -25.73 -0.14 -16.03
C LYS A 101 -25.86 -1.59 -16.52
N ASN A 102 -24.79 -2.16 -17.08
CA ASN A 102 -24.80 -3.53 -17.58
C ASN A 102 -24.96 -4.51 -16.41
N PRO A 103 -25.65 -5.65 -16.62
CA PRO A 103 -25.72 -6.71 -15.63
C PRO A 103 -24.32 -7.15 -15.19
N GLN A 104 -24.13 -7.33 -13.90
CA GLN A 104 -22.90 -7.83 -13.30
C GLN A 104 -23.22 -9.01 -12.39
N PRO A 105 -22.24 -9.91 -12.14
CA PRO A 105 -22.42 -10.97 -11.16
C PRO A 105 -22.82 -10.36 -9.80
N LYS A 106 -23.89 -10.90 -9.21
CA LYS A 106 -24.38 -10.45 -7.90
C LYS A 106 -23.47 -10.92 -6.76
N THR A 107 -22.86 -12.10 -6.92
CA THR A 107 -21.95 -12.71 -5.94
C THR A 107 -20.64 -13.11 -6.61
N LEU A 108 -19.58 -13.18 -5.81
CA LEU A 108 -18.26 -13.61 -6.26
C LEU A 108 -18.30 -15.11 -6.60
N ASN A 109 -18.21 -15.46 -7.88
CA ASN A 109 -17.96 -16.82 -8.30
C ASN A 109 -16.46 -17.11 -8.20
N LEU A 110 -16.08 -18.04 -7.32
CA LEU A 110 -14.68 -18.32 -7.06
C LEU A 110 -13.95 -18.91 -8.27
N ILE A 111 -14.63 -19.68 -9.12
CA ILE A 111 -14.05 -20.24 -10.34
C ILE A 111 -13.76 -19.11 -11.34
N ASP A 112 -14.72 -18.21 -11.55
CA ASP A 112 -14.53 -17.06 -12.43
C ASP A 112 -13.47 -16.09 -11.90
N TYR A 113 -13.39 -15.93 -10.58
CA TYR A 113 -12.31 -15.17 -9.92
C TYR A 113 -10.93 -15.80 -10.17
N LEU A 114 -10.79 -17.12 -10.01
CA LEU A 114 -9.54 -17.83 -10.30
C LEU A 114 -9.12 -17.71 -11.76
N PHE A 115 -10.08 -17.59 -12.68
CA PHE A 115 -9.82 -17.34 -14.10
C PHE A 115 -9.70 -15.86 -14.47
N GLY A 116 -9.82 -14.92 -13.50
CA GLY A 116 -9.70 -13.48 -13.74
C GLY A 116 -10.87 -12.85 -14.51
N ASN A 117 -12.01 -13.55 -14.58
CA ASN A 117 -13.19 -13.12 -15.33
C ASN A 117 -14.02 -12.07 -14.58
N VAL A 118 -13.80 -11.88 -13.27
CA VAL A 118 -14.58 -10.96 -12.42
C VAL A 118 -13.67 -9.90 -11.82
N LYS A 119 -13.83 -8.66 -12.30
CA LYS A 119 -13.16 -7.48 -11.72
C LYS A 119 -13.97 -6.79 -10.64
N TYR A 120 -15.29 -6.96 -10.62
CA TYR A 120 -16.17 -6.46 -9.57
C TYR A 120 -17.52 -7.17 -9.54
N CYS A 121 -18.17 -7.17 -8.38
CA CYS A 121 -19.54 -7.64 -8.19
C CYS A 121 -20.41 -6.48 -7.70
N LYS A 122 -21.57 -6.30 -8.33
CA LYS A 122 -22.51 -5.23 -8.00
C LYS A 122 -23.93 -5.77 -8.02
N GLU A 123 -24.60 -5.70 -6.88
CA GLU A 123 -26.02 -6.04 -6.74
C GLU A 123 -26.85 -4.76 -6.65
N ALA A 124 -27.70 -4.52 -7.65
CA ALA A 124 -28.44 -3.26 -7.81
C ALA A 124 -27.52 -2.03 -7.75
N THR A 125 -27.45 -1.35 -6.61
CA THR A 125 -26.59 -0.20 -6.35
C THR A 125 -25.39 -0.52 -5.47
N ASP A 126 -25.25 -1.74 -4.97
CA ASP A 126 -24.28 -2.08 -3.94
C ASP A 126 -23.12 -2.88 -4.52
N VAL A 127 -21.90 -2.36 -4.35
CA VAL A 127 -20.68 -3.09 -4.69
C VAL A 127 -20.29 -3.97 -3.52
N SER A 128 -20.15 -5.28 -3.77
CA SER A 128 -19.72 -6.29 -2.78
C SER A 128 -18.26 -6.70 -2.96
N TYR A 129 -17.74 -6.59 -4.19
CA TYR A 129 -16.37 -6.90 -4.57
C TYR A 129 -15.88 -5.95 -5.66
N ALA A 130 -14.62 -5.52 -5.61
CA ALA A 130 -13.96 -4.82 -6.72
C ALA A 130 -12.43 -4.93 -6.65
N GLU A 131 -11.80 -5.04 -7.80
CA GLU A 131 -10.34 -5.01 -7.98
C GLU A 131 -9.92 -3.72 -8.71
N PHE A 132 -8.76 -3.21 -8.34
CA PHE A 132 -8.20 -2.00 -8.89
C PHE A 132 -6.77 -2.25 -9.32
N TYR A 133 -6.45 -1.85 -10.55
CA TYR A 133 -5.17 -2.10 -11.19
C TYR A 133 -4.51 -0.80 -11.61
N ASP A 134 -3.18 -0.74 -11.56
CA ASP A 134 -2.43 0.37 -12.16
C ASP A 134 -2.25 0.19 -13.68
N SER A 135 -1.56 1.15 -14.31
CA SER A 135 -1.28 1.13 -15.75
C SER A 135 -0.36 0.00 -16.20
N ASN A 136 0.35 -0.65 -15.28
CA ASN A 136 1.22 -1.79 -15.55
C ASN A 136 0.47 -3.13 -15.40
N GLY A 137 -0.81 -3.09 -15.04
CA GLY A 137 -1.63 -4.26 -14.78
C GLY A 137 -1.35 -4.91 -13.42
N GLU A 138 -0.64 -4.23 -12.51
CA GLU A 138 -0.48 -4.71 -11.14
C GLU A 138 -1.74 -4.40 -10.34
N MET A 139 -2.29 -5.38 -9.63
CA MET A 139 -3.40 -5.12 -8.70
C MET A 139 -2.86 -4.28 -7.54
N VAL A 140 -3.50 -3.15 -7.27
CA VAL A 140 -3.05 -2.17 -6.26
C VAL A 140 -3.98 -2.08 -5.06
N ALA A 141 -5.24 -2.45 -5.23
CA ALA A 141 -6.22 -2.55 -4.16
C ALA A 141 -7.36 -3.52 -4.52
N SER A 142 -8.00 -4.09 -3.51
CA SER A 142 -9.30 -4.74 -3.64
C SER A 142 -10.23 -4.31 -2.51
N TYR A 143 -11.53 -4.31 -2.81
CA TYR A 143 -12.59 -4.12 -1.85
C TYR A 143 -13.43 -5.39 -1.78
N SER A 144 -13.68 -5.88 -0.57
CA SER A 144 -14.55 -7.02 -0.34
C SER A 144 -15.18 -6.95 1.04
N ASN A 145 -16.48 -7.20 1.15
CA ASN A 145 -17.20 -7.29 2.43
C ASN A 145 -16.93 -6.09 3.37
N GLY A 146 -16.96 -4.86 2.84
CA GLY A 146 -16.75 -3.65 3.63
C GLY A 146 -15.30 -3.34 3.97
N ARG A 147 -14.33 -4.11 3.44
CA ARG A 147 -12.91 -3.99 3.79
C ARG A 147 -12.07 -3.73 2.55
N TRP A 148 -11.02 -2.94 2.75
CA TRP A 148 -9.99 -2.70 1.75
C TRP A 148 -8.77 -3.56 2.03
N ILE A 149 -8.17 -4.08 0.96
CA ILE A 149 -6.84 -4.66 0.96
C ILE A 149 -5.98 -3.83 0.00
N SER A 150 -4.78 -3.45 0.45
CA SER A 150 -3.77 -2.79 -0.35
C SER A 150 -2.73 -3.82 -0.78
N TYR A 151 -2.34 -3.79 -2.05
CA TYR A 151 -1.31 -4.66 -2.60
C TYR A 151 -0.10 -3.83 -3.00
N GLY A 152 1.10 -4.26 -2.58
CA GLY A 152 2.34 -3.59 -2.95
C GLY A 152 2.75 -3.92 -4.39
N THR A 153 3.21 -2.92 -5.14
CA THR A 153 3.71 -3.12 -6.52
C THR A 153 5.18 -3.53 -6.54
N LYS A 154 5.67 -4.02 -7.68
CA LYS A 154 7.09 -4.29 -7.89
C LYS A 154 7.97 -3.08 -7.61
N ALA A 155 7.56 -1.90 -8.07
CA ALA A 155 8.30 -0.65 -7.85
C ALA A 155 8.40 -0.29 -6.36
N GLU A 156 7.29 -0.41 -5.62
CA GLU A 156 7.28 -0.17 -4.17
C GLU A 156 8.15 -1.17 -3.41
N ASN A 157 8.05 -2.46 -3.76
CA ASN A 157 8.84 -3.52 -3.13
C ASN A 157 10.35 -3.35 -3.39
N ALA A 158 10.72 -2.89 -4.58
CA ALA A 158 12.12 -2.56 -4.91
C ALA A 158 12.62 -1.40 -4.05
N ARG A 159 11.83 -0.33 -3.93
CA ARG A 159 12.15 0.87 -3.14
C ARG A 159 12.27 0.58 -1.65
N GLU A 160 11.37 -0.26 -1.11
CA GLU A 160 11.41 -0.72 0.28
C GLU A 160 12.67 -1.58 0.54
N THR A 161 13.01 -2.48 -0.39
CA THR A 161 14.20 -3.33 -0.29
C THR A 161 15.49 -2.51 -0.35
N GLU A 162 15.58 -1.52 -1.23
CA GLU A 162 16.71 -0.58 -1.33
C GLU A 162 16.94 0.16 -0.01
N LEU A 163 15.88 0.76 0.55
CA LEU A 163 15.93 1.45 1.83
C LEU A 163 16.41 0.55 2.96
N TRP A 164 15.91 -0.67 3.04
CA TRP A 164 16.35 -1.64 4.07
C TRP A 164 17.82 -2.00 3.92
N GLY A 165 18.31 -2.17 2.70
CA GLY A 165 19.73 -2.40 2.44
C GLY A 165 20.59 -1.29 3.02
N ILE A 166 20.29 -0.04 2.63
CA ILE A 166 21.01 1.15 3.10
C ILE A 166 20.95 1.29 4.62
N TYR A 167 19.75 1.14 5.20
CA TYR A 167 19.54 1.28 6.64
C TYR A 167 20.30 0.22 7.44
N ASN A 168 20.19 -1.05 7.05
CA ASN A 168 20.83 -2.15 7.78
C ASN A 168 22.36 -2.07 7.69
N GLU A 169 22.90 -1.69 6.53
CA GLU A 169 24.34 -1.46 6.37
C GLU A 169 24.81 -0.34 7.31
N ALA A 170 24.13 0.81 7.30
CA ALA A 170 24.47 1.95 8.15
C ALA A 170 24.34 1.65 9.65
N TRP A 171 23.28 0.95 10.06
CA TRP A 171 23.07 0.49 11.43
C TRP A 171 24.23 -0.41 11.90
N ASN A 172 24.57 -1.43 11.11
CA ASN A 172 25.62 -2.37 11.47
C ASN A 172 27.00 -1.71 11.53
N ASN A 173 27.28 -0.77 10.62
CA ASN A 173 28.52 0.00 10.64
C ASN A 173 28.60 0.91 11.87
N ALA A 174 27.49 1.53 12.28
CA ALA A 174 27.43 2.32 13.51
C ALA A 174 27.73 1.46 14.76
N ALA A 175 27.17 0.25 14.83
CA ALA A 175 27.38 -0.67 15.94
C ALA A 175 28.81 -1.21 16.08
N LYS A 176 29.58 -1.23 14.98
CA LYS A 176 31.00 -1.62 15.00
C LYS A 176 31.92 -0.46 15.40
N ALA A 177 31.44 0.77 15.30
CA ALA A 177 32.21 1.97 15.59
C ALA A 177 32.03 2.49 17.04
N SER A 178 31.07 1.93 17.78
CA SER A 178 30.80 2.17 19.20
C SER A 178 31.57 1.20 20.09
#